data_AF-A0ABD3NII9-F1
#
_entry.id   AF-A0ABD3NII9-F1
#
_cell.length_a   1.000
_cell.length_b   1.000
_cell.length_c   1.000
_cell.angle_alpha   90.00
_cell.angle_beta   90.00
_cell.angle_gamma   90.00
#
_symmetry.space_group_name_H-M   'P 1'
#
loop_
_entity.id
_entity.type
_entity.pdbx_description
1 polymer ?
#
loop_
_entity_poly.entity_id
_entity_poly.type
_entity_poly.pdbx_seq_one_letter_code
_entity_poly.pdbx_strand_id
1 'polypeptide(L)'
;MSSTSCSASDFCTADTESTSISTLEQLALALGIAGLSTILILQMDQISRRILPPDRLLAKRRQEYAYAVEQCVEYSALMNRQHVGGGKSLYSPKSDSMAWEKIAKSDDAEMKALFQEILDATKAAPVIVAIEQDTEDAADSNEYYLFLAFPPGKGVSTPEAPGLYRKVRIPLVAFCEGMAKGFEGQMTSTALCFVADASSGLGSEMLTSIVEACDNGVATISNPSWMFSLALLNSKNTHNISKDQFERIIFALCRLDAWRVRESVGANRTVLFTLPGQASVPLLLPLIQKVFVHERHVFVYDGCCHSVAMGTALRQEYGSSYRQTAAREEWKLVSATPRVISSTHPIAPLRHNRELPDALAKLNSVQASIVEAWMASVDTFLEMKAQERKNFYTPFVCRMGFLMKRSGIGNGDGSDLSGLALKNVLQYITGSRSRALPSEVMEKAVACLSECRANAEAYVEKFKLAVNSPESILIEKCVFTHKSILIGEKTLLDTVQPKDDWSLKAARKLKSCMCCVPGEGDEEDEEEEDREGGSKPKEKIDMSLPGAFATGAGRSKYVDGKAGFAFDPTKFE
;
A
#
# COMPACT_ATOMS: atom_id res chain seq x y z
N MET A 1 -59.62 11.29 -72.23
CA MET A 1 -59.71 10.09 -73.08
C MET A 1 -58.33 9.43 -73.08
N SER A 2 -58.29 8.14 -72.74
CA SER A 2 -57.37 7.07 -73.21
C SER A 2 -56.05 7.47 -73.90
N SER A 3 -54.89 6.83 -73.70
CA SER A 3 -54.53 5.56 -73.06
C SER A 3 -53.04 5.26 -73.32
N THR A 4 -52.42 4.49 -72.40
CA THR A 4 -51.39 3.43 -72.59
C THR A 4 -50.08 3.66 -73.35
N SER A 5 -48.96 3.40 -72.67
CA SER A 5 -48.21 2.13 -72.84
C SER A 5 -47.33 1.81 -71.62
N CYS A 6 -47.15 0.52 -71.36
CA CYS A 6 -46.52 -0.11 -70.19
C CYS A 6 -45.04 -0.46 -70.41
N SER A 7 -44.25 -0.54 -69.33
CA SER A 7 -43.57 -1.80 -68.93
C SER A 7 -42.93 -1.66 -67.54
N ALA A 8 -42.85 -2.79 -66.83
CA ALA A 8 -42.71 -2.93 -65.39
C ALA A 8 -41.26 -3.25 -64.94
N SER A 9 -40.97 -3.01 -63.67
CA SER A 9 -40.43 -4.05 -62.77
C SER A 9 -40.47 -3.58 -61.31
N ASP A 10 -41.09 -4.41 -60.49
CA ASP A 10 -41.19 -4.35 -59.03
C ASP A 10 -39.83 -4.63 -58.35
N PHE A 11 -39.59 -4.07 -57.16
CA PHE A 11 -39.00 -4.83 -56.04
C PHE A 11 -39.26 -4.14 -54.69
N CYS A 12 -39.57 -4.97 -53.71
CA CYS A 12 -40.22 -4.67 -52.43
C CYS A 12 -39.40 -3.85 -51.43
N THR A 13 -40.14 -3.03 -50.66
CA THR A 13 -39.73 -2.47 -49.36
C THR A 13 -39.66 -3.58 -48.31
N ALA A 14 -38.51 -3.74 -47.65
CA ALA A 14 -38.37 -4.53 -46.44
C ALA A 14 -38.28 -3.58 -45.23
N ASP A 15 -39.25 -3.72 -44.33
CA ASP A 15 -39.27 -3.10 -43.01
C ASP A 15 -38.06 -3.59 -42.19
N THR A 16 -37.21 -2.66 -41.75
CA THR A 16 -36.22 -2.93 -40.71
C THR A 16 -36.87 -2.75 -39.34
N GLU A 17 -37.33 -3.86 -38.76
CA GLU A 17 -37.67 -3.96 -37.34
C GLU A 17 -36.42 -3.68 -36.49
N SER A 18 -36.45 -2.57 -35.74
CA SER A 18 -35.49 -2.29 -34.68
C SER A 18 -35.76 -3.23 -33.50
N THR A 19 -35.00 -4.32 -33.40
CA THR A 19 -34.99 -5.18 -32.21
C THR A 19 -34.26 -4.45 -31.08
N SER A 20 -35.02 -3.87 -30.17
CA SER A 20 -34.49 -3.38 -28.89
C SER A 20 -34.07 -4.59 -28.05
N ILE A 21 -32.79 -4.93 -28.11
CA ILE A 21 -32.18 -5.90 -27.19
C ILE A 21 -32.36 -5.36 -25.77
N SER A 22 -33.02 -6.13 -24.93
CA SER A 22 -33.32 -5.72 -23.56
C SER A 22 -32.02 -5.58 -22.76
N THR A 23 -32.00 -4.68 -21.77
CA THR A 23 -30.86 -4.49 -20.85
C THR A 23 -30.44 -5.81 -20.16
N LEU A 24 -31.35 -6.76 -20.03
CA LEU A 24 -31.10 -8.12 -19.52
C LEU A 24 -30.26 -8.99 -20.47
N GLU A 25 -30.48 -8.90 -21.78
CA GLU A 25 -29.71 -9.66 -22.78
C GLU A 25 -28.29 -9.11 -22.94
N GLN A 26 -28.10 -7.79 -22.82
CA GLN A 26 -26.76 -7.19 -22.78
C GLN A 26 -26.01 -7.59 -21.49
N LEU A 27 -26.71 -7.68 -20.35
CA LEU A 27 -26.14 -8.15 -19.10
C LEU A 27 -25.76 -9.64 -19.16
N ALA A 28 -26.62 -10.46 -19.75
CA ALA A 28 -26.37 -11.89 -19.95
C ALA A 28 -25.20 -12.15 -20.92
N LEU A 29 -25.07 -11.35 -21.98
CA LEU A 29 -23.94 -11.42 -22.92
C LEU A 29 -22.63 -10.99 -22.24
N ALA A 30 -22.65 -9.91 -21.45
CA ALA A 30 -21.48 -9.44 -20.71
C ALA A 30 -21.04 -10.46 -19.64
N LEU A 31 -21.99 -11.05 -18.91
CA LEU A 31 -21.73 -12.13 -17.95
C LEU A 31 -21.22 -13.40 -18.66
N GLY A 32 -21.74 -13.72 -19.85
CA GLY A 32 -21.29 -14.83 -20.68
C GLY A 32 -19.85 -14.66 -21.18
N ILE A 33 -19.49 -13.47 -21.64
CA ILE A 33 -18.13 -13.15 -22.12
C ILE A 33 -17.12 -13.13 -20.95
N ALA A 34 -17.50 -12.58 -19.79
CA ALA A 34 -16.66 -12.62 -18.59
C ALA A 34 -16.48 -14.05 -18.04
N GLY A 35 -17.53 -14.86 -18.08
CA GLY A 35 -17.49 -16.28 -17.69
C GLY A 35 -16.61 -17.12 -18.63
N LEU A 36 -16.80 -16.99 -19.95
CA LEU A 36 -16.02 -17.72 -20.96
C LEU A 36 -14.54 -17.34 -20.94
N SER A 37 -14.21 -16.05 -20.80
CA SER A 37 -12.82 -15.60 -20.71
C SER A 37 -12.12 -16.14 -19.46
N THR A 38 -12.82 -16.19 -18.31
CA THR A 38 -12.27 -16.77 -17.08
C THR A 38 -12.02 -18.27 -17.22
N ILE A 39 -12.95 -19.01 -17.85
CA ILE A 39 -12.79 -20.45 -18.12
C ILE A 39 -11.60 -20.70 -19.06
N LEU A 40 -11.47 -19.91 -20.13
CA LEU A 40 -10.35 -20.03 -21.07
C LEU A 40 -9.01 -19.75 -20.39
N ILE A 41 -8.92 -18.73 -19.53
CA ILE A 41 -7.68 -18.43 -18.78
C ILE A 41 -7.32 -19.58 -17.83
N LEU A 42 -8.29 -20.15 -17.12
CA LEU A 42 -8.06 -21.29 -16.23
C LEU A 42 -7.61 -22.55 -16.99
N GLN A 43 -8.22 -22.82 -18.15
CA GLN A 43 -7.80 -23.91 -19.03
C GLN A 43 -6.39 -23.67 -19.60
N MET A 44 -6.08 -22.44 -19.99
CA MET A 44 -4.75 -22.06 -20.48
C MET A 44 -3.67 -22.17 -19.40
N ASP A 45 -3.95 -21.83 -18.14
CA ASP A 45 -3.00 -22.05 -17.04
C ASP A 45 -2.78 -23.55 -16.78
N GLN A 46 -3.83 -24.37 -16.80
CA GLN A 46 -3.68 -25.83 -16.66
C GLN A 46 -2.85 -26.44 -17.79
N ILE A 47 -3.09 -26.02 -19.04
CA ILE A 47 -2.30 -26.44 -20.21
C ILE A 47 -0.85 -25.96 -20.05
N SER A 48 -0.64 -24.70 -19.68
CA SER A 48 0.69 -24.12 -19.47
C SER A 48 1.48 -24.89 -18.42
N ARG A 49 0.85 -25.26 -17.30
CA ARG A 49 1.46 -26.09 -16.24
C ARG A 49 1.86 -27.48 -16.68
N ARG A 50 1.16 -28.06 -17.67
CA ARG A 50 1.48 -29.39 -18.21
C ARG A 50 2.59 -29.36 -19.26
N ILE A 51 2.69 -28.28 -20.02
CA ILE A 51 3.57 -28.18 -21.20
C ILE A 51 4.87 -27.45 -20.87
N LEU A 52 4.81 -26.39 -20.07
CA LEU A 52 5.96 -25.53 -19.81
C LEU A 52 6.76 -26.05 -18.62
N PRO A 53 8.11 -26.09 -18.71
CA PRO A 53 8.94 -26.29 -17.54
C PRO A 53 8.75 -25.13 -16.54
N PRO A 54 8.98 -25.36 -15.23
CA PRO A 54 8.68 -24.38 -14.17
C PRO A 54 9.25 -22.98 -14.40
N ASP A 55 10.49 -22.85 -14.86
CA ASP A 55 11.11 -21.55 -15.18
C ASP A 55 10.37 -20.80 -16.29
N ARG A 56 9.98 -21.51 -17.36
CA ARG A 56 9.24 -20.91 -18.48
C ARG A 56 7.81 -20.55 -18.08
N LEU A 57 7.19 -21.36 -17.23
CA LEU A 57 5.87 -21.05 -16.67
C LEU A 57 5.93 -19.78 -15.81
N LEU A 58 6.94 -19.66 -14.94
CA LEU A 58 7.13 -18.46 -14.12
C LEU A 58 7.40 -17.23 -14.98
N ALA A 59 8.25 -17.34 -16.00
CA ALA A 59 8.51 -16.25 -16.94
C ALA A 59 7.24 -15.80 -17.67
N LYS A 60 6.43 -16.75 -18.18
CA LYS A 60 5.13 -16.47 -18.80
C LYS A 60 4.19 -15.73 -17.83
N ARG A 61 4.06 -16.25 -16.60
CA ARG A 61 3.21 -15.64 -15.55
C ARG A 61 3.67 -14.21 -15.23
N ARG A 62 4.96 -13.97 -15.07
CA ARG A 62 5.51 -12.61 -14.83
C ARG A 62 5.24 -11.65 -15.99
N GLN A 63 5.26 -12.13 -17.23
CA GLN A 63 4.86 -11.32 -18.38
C GLN A 63 3.37 -10.95 -18.33
N GLU A 64 2.50 -11.91 -17.99
CA GLU A 64 1.06 -11.65 -17.78
C GLU A 64 0.84 -10.66 -16.64
N TYR A 65 1.62 -10.76 -15.55
CA TYR A 65 1.55 -9.85 -14.42
C TYR A 65 1.97 -8.43 -14.81
N ALA A 66 3.10 -8.29 -15.53
CA ALA A 66 3.57 -7.00 -16.02
C ALA A 66 2.51 -6.32 -16.89
N TYR A 67 1.91 -7.06 -17.83
CA TYR A 67 0.83 -6.55 -18.66
C TYR A 67 -0.39 -6.12 -17.83
N ALA A 68 -0.83 -6.95 -16.88
CA ALA A 68 -1.97 -6.62 -16.02
C ALA A 68 -1.71 -5.36 -15.17
N VAL A 69 -0.49 -5.19 -14.67
CA VAL A 69 -0.07 -4.02 -13.91
C VAL A 69 -0.08 -2.76 -14.77
N GLU A 70 0.49 -2.80 -15.97
CA GLU A 70 0.50 -1.67 -16.91
C GLU A 70 -0.91 -1.23 -17.28
N GLN A 71 -1.76 -2.19 -17.67
CA GLN A 71 -3.15 -1.93 -18.01
C GLN A 71 -3.95 -1.39 -16.81
N CYS A 72 -3.60 -1.81 -15.59
CA CYS A 72 -4.23 -1.28 -14.38
C CYS A 72 -3.86 0.19 -14.14
N VAL A 73 -2.60 0.58 -14.36
CA VAL A 73 -2.16 1.98 -14.22
C VAL A 73 -2.86 2.88 -15.25
N GLU A 74 -2.92 2.45 -16.52
CA GLU A 74 -3.66 3.16 -17.58
C GLU A 74 -5.14 3.32 -17.24
N TYR A 75 -5.76 2.24 -16.75
CA TYR A 75 -7.16 2.26 -16.37
C TYR A 75 -7.42 3.16 -15.16
N SER A 76 -6.59 3.11 -14.13
CA SER A 76 -6.68 4.01 -12.98
C SER A 76 -6.55 5.48 -13.38
N ALA A 77 -5.62 5.82 -14.29
CA ALA A 77 -5.49 7.16 -14.83
C ALA A 77 -6.76 7.59 -15.59
N LEU A 78 -7.33 6.70 -16.41
CA LEU A 78 -8.60 6.96 -17.11
C LEU A 78 -9.76 7.21 -16.13
N MET A 79 -9.88 6.42 -15.07
CA MET A 79 -10.94 6.59 -14.07
C MET A 79 -10.79 7.91 -13.31
N ASN A 80 -9.56 8.27 -12.93
CA ASN A 80 -9.29 9.56 -12.29
C ASN A 80 -9.63 10.72 -13.24
N ARG A 81 -9.27 10.62 -14.53
CA ARG A 81 -9.62 11.61 -15.57
C ARG A 81 -11.11 11.76 -15.80
N GLN A 82 -11.84 10.64 -15.84
CA GLN A 82 -13.30 10.64 -15.95
C GLN A 82 -13.93 11.38 -14.78
N HIS A 83 -13.48 11.09 -13.55
CA HIS A 83 -13.99 11.74 -12.36
C HIS A 83 -13.76 13.27 -12.39
N VAL A 84 -12.53 13.73 -12.62
CA VAL A 84 -12.22 15.18 -12.67
C VAL A 84 -12.79 15.86 -13.92
N GLY A 85 -13.18 15.09 -14.94
CA GLY A 85 -13.90 15.54 -16.14
C GLY A 85 -15.42 15.65 -15.97
N GLY A 86 -15.95 15.44 -14.77
CA GLY A 86 -17.37 15.52 -14.48
C GLY A 86 -18.13 14.20 -14.59
N GLY A 87 -17.41 13.08 -14.48
CA GLY A 87 -17.97 11.73 -14.53
C GLY A 87 -17.91 11.12 -15.93
N LYS A 88 -18.21 9.82 -16.00
CA LYS A 88 -18.07 9.02 -17.23
C LYS A 88 -18.95 9.52 -18.39
N SER A 89 -20.10 10.10 -18.10
CA SER A 89 -21.04 10.61 -19.11
C SER A 89 -20.59 11.92 -19.77
N LEU A 90 -19.80 12.73 -19.06
CA LEU A 90 -19.30 14.03 -19.54
C LEU A 90 -17.87 13.94 -20.08
N TYR A 91 -17.14 12.89 -19.71
CA TYR A 91 -15.78 12.68 -20.18
C TYR A 91 -15.72 12.34 -21.68
N SER A 92 -15.02 13.18 -22.44
CA SER A 92 -14.67 12.91 -23.83
C SER A 92 -13.14 12.93 -24.01
N PRO A 93 -12.51 11.81 -24.46
CA PRO A 93 -11.07 11.74 -24.66
C PRO A 93 -10.54 12.82 -25.62
N LYS A 94 -11.32 13.16 -26.66
CA LYS A 94 -10.92 14.15 -27.66
C LYS A 94 -10.82 15.55 -27.05
N SER A 95 -11.78 15.94 -26.22
CA SER A 95 -11.73 17.21 -25.51
C SER A 95 -10.72 17.20 -24.37
N ASP A 96 -10.48 16.05 -23.72
CA ASP A 96 -9.56 15.96 -22.60
C ASP A 96 -8.13 16.31 -23.02
N SER A 97 -7.66 15.80 -24.17
CA SER A 97 -6.32 16.12 -24.70
C SER A 97 -6.06 17.62 -24.90
N MET A 98 -7.10 18.41 -25.17
CA MET A 98 -7.03 19.86 -25.34
C MET A 98 -7.33 20.64 -24.06
N ALA A 99 -7.81 19.98 -23.00
CA ALA A 99 -8.26 20.61 -21.77
C ALA A 99 -7.18 20.75 -20.69
N TRP A 100 -5.99 20.17 -20.89
CA TRP A 100 -4.87 20.27 -19.96
C TRP A 100 -4.00 21.49 -20.28
N GLU A 101 -3.92 22.42 -19.33
CA GLU A 101 -2.92 23.49 -19.33
C GLU A 101 -1.52 22.86 -19.27
N LYS A 102 -0.69 23.09 -20.29
CA LYS A 102 0.66 22.53 -20.38
C LYS A 102 1.66 23.57 -19.90
N ILE A 103 2.36 23.29 -18.81
CA ILE A 103 3.48 24.11 -18.33
C ILE A 103 4.76 23.38 -18.71
N ALA A 104 5.62 23.98 -19.52
CA ALA A 104 6.88 23.37 -19.92
C ALA A 104 7.96 23.56 -18.85
N LYS A 105 9.05 22.78 -18.96
CA LYS A 105 10.22 22.89 -18.08
C LYS A 105 10.90 24.27 -18.14
N SER A 106 10.77 24.97 -19.27
CA SER A 106 11.30 26.32 -19.48
C SER A 106 10.47 27.42 -18.83
N ASP A 107 9.25 27.13 -18.41
CA ASP A 107 8.27 28.14 -18.00
C ASP A 107 8.39 28.44 -16.50
N ASP A 108 9.58 28.89 -16.09
CA ASP A 108 9.94 29.12 -14.68
C ASP A 108 8.96 30.03 -13.94
N ALA A 109 8.40 31.03 -14.63
CA ALA A 109 7.45 31.97 -14.06
C ALA A 109 6.09 31.30 -13.76
N GLU A 110 5.58 30.51 -14.68
CA GLU A 110 4.31 29.77 -14.52
C GLU A 110 4.46 28.68 -13.46
N MET A 111 5.58 27.95 -13.47
CA MET A 111 5.87 26.93 -12.47
C MET A 111 5.96 27.53 -11.05
N LYS A 112 6.62 28.69 -10.90
CA LYS A 112 6.64 29.42 -9.62
C LYS A 112 5.26 29.92 -9.19
N ALA A 113 4.45 30.43 -10.13
CA ALA A 113 3.08 30.85 -9.83
C ALA A 113 2.23 29.67 -9.34
N LEU A 114 2.37 28.50 -9.98
CA LEU A 114 1.72 27.27 -9.56
C LEU A 114 2.14 26.83 -8.16
N PHE A 115 3.45 26.89 -7.83
CA PHE A 115 3.93 26.58 -6.48
C PHE A 115 3.30 27.51 -5.43
N GLN A 116 3.26 28.81 -5.70
CA GLN A 116 2.64 29.77 -4.77
C GLN A 116 1.14 29.53 -4.63
N GLU A 117 0.45 29.13 -5.70
CA GLU A 117 -0.96 28.76 -5.65
C GLU A 117 -1.21 27.52 -4.77
N ILE A 118 -0.38 26.48 -4.91
CA ILE A 118 -0.52 25.23 -4.14
C ILE A 118 -0.18 25.46 -2.65
N LEU A 119 0.88 26.23 -2.39
CA LEU A 119 1.39 26.51 -1.04
C LEU A 119 0.56 27.57 -0.30
N ASP A 120 -0.36 28.25 -0.98
CA ASP A 120 -1.35 29.14 -0.37
C ASP A 120 -2.41 28.31 0.37
N ALA A 121 -2.32 28.32 1.70
CA ALA A 121 -3.26 27.59 2.57
C ALA A 121 -4.71 28.05 2.41
N THR A 122 -4.95 29.23 1.82
CA THR A 122 -6.30 29.72 1.53
C THR A 122 -6.87 29.17 0.24
N LYS A 123 -6.09 28.46 -0.59
CA LYS A 123 -6.53 27.85 -1.84
C LYS A 123 -6.69 26.34 -1.69
N ALA A 124 -7.47 25.78 -2.60
CA ALA A 124 -7.67 24.35 -2.67
C ALA A 124 -6.41 23.67 -3.20
N ALA A 125 -5.97 22.61 -2.54
CA ALA A 125 -4.87 21.81 -3.04
C ALA A 125 -5.33 20.96 -4.24
N PRO A 126 -4.48 20.76 -5.26
CA PRO A 126 -4.82 19.89 -6.36
C PRO A 126 -4.87 18.42 -5.93
N VAL A 127 -5.61 17.62 -6.69
CA VAL A 127 -5.49 16.16 -6.65
C VAL A 127 -4.52 15.67 -7.71
N ILE A 128 -3.79 14.60 -7.37
CA ILE A 128 -2.92 13.89 -8.30
C ILE A 128 -3.79 12.94 -9.13
N VAL A 129 -3.87 13.17 -10.43
CA VAL A 129 -4.70 12.40 -11.36
C VAL A 129 -3.92 11.24 -11.95
N ALA A 130 -2.72 11.50 -12.46
CA ALA A 130 -1.91 10.49 -13.12
C ALA A 130 -0.43 10.90 -13.17
N ILE A 131 0.43 9.90 -13.36
CA ILE A 131 1.84 10.06 -13.74
C ILE A 131 2.02 9.26 -15.02
N GLU A 132 2.39 9.92 -16.11
CA GLU A 132 2.47 9.30 -17.43
C GLU A 132 3.74 9.75 -18.16
N GLN A 133 4.23 8.85 -19.02
CA GLN A 133 5.35 9.15 -19.92
C GLN A 133 4.82 9.96 -21.11
N ASP A 134 5.56 10.97 -21.54
CA ASP A 134 5.26 11.60 -22.82
C ASP A 134 5.64 10.66 -23.96
N THR A 135 4.66 10.34 -24.80
CA THR A 135 4.86 9.51 -26.01
C THR A 135 4.85 10.35 -27.28
N GLU A 136 4.53 11.65 -27.18
CA GLU A 136 4.43 12.57 -28.31
C GLU A 136 5.77 13.27 -28.61
N ASP A 137 6.62 13.49 -27.61
CA ASP A 137 7.92 14.14 -27.79
C ASP A 137 9.01 13.14 -28.19
N ALA A 138 9.38 13.14 -29.46
CA ALA A 138 10.45 12.31 -30.00
C ALA A 138 11.85 12.76 -29.54
N ALA A 139 12.01 13.97 -28.98
CA ALA A 139 13.30 14.51 -28.56
C ALA A 139 13.70 14.06 -27.15
N ASP A 140 12.74 13.84 -26.24
CA ASP A 140 12.96 13.28 -24.91
C ASP A 140 11.89 12.23 -24.58
N SER A 141 12.02 11.06 -25.20
CA SER A 141 11.09 9.94 -25.03
C SER A 141 11.01 9.41 -23.58
N ASN A 142 11.79 9.94 -22.64
CA ASN A 142 11.87 9.49 -21.26
C ASN A 142 11.37 10.52 -20.25
N GLU A 143 10.80 11.64 -20.69
CA GLU A 143 10.21 12.61 -19.78
C GLU A 143 8.83 12.16 -19.26
N TYR A 144 8.64 12.29 -17.95
CA TYR A 144 7.39 11.97 -17.27
C TYR A 144 6.68 13.25 -16.87
N TYR A 145 5.36 13.25 -17.01
CA TYR A 145 4.47 14.34 -16.65
C TYR A 145 3.56 13.95 -15.49
N LEU A 146 3.34 14.91 -14.60
CA LEU A 146 2.35 14.85 -13.54
C LEU A 146 1.09 15.56 -14.01
N PHE A 147 -0.06 14.91 -13.83
CA PHE A 147 -1.37 15.46 -14.14
C PHE A 147 -2.07 15.85 -12.83
N LEU A 148 -2.34 17.14 -12.67
CA LEU A 148 -2.98 17.72 -11.48
C LEU A 148 -4.34 18.31 -11.84
N ALA A 149 -5.33 18.12 -10.97
CA ALA A 149 -6.64 18.74 -11.11
C ALA A 149 -6.97 19.59 -9.87
N PHE A 150 -7.31 20.86 -10.08
CA PHE A 150 -7.64 21.82 -9.05
C PHE A 150 -9.16 21.90 -8.88
N PRO A 151 -9.70 21.58 -7.69
CA PRO A 151 -11.13 21.61 -7.45
C PRO A 151 -11.69 23.04 -7.48
N PRO A 152 -12.95 23.22 -7.95
CA PRO A 152 -13.62 24.51 -8.04
C PRO A 152 -14.18 24.94 -6.67
N GLY A 153 -13.33 25.22 -5.69
CA GLY A 153 -13.78 25.67 -4.36
C GLY A 153 -12.77 25.42 -3.25
N LYS A 154 -12.84 26.19 -2.16
CA LYS A 154 -12.00 26.00 -0.97
C LYS A 154 -12.53 24.86 -0.09
N GLY A 155 -11.64 24.15 0.58
CA GLY A 155 -11.97 23.31 1.75
C GLY A 155 -12.61 21.94 1.48
N VAL A 156 -12.53 21.41 0.26
CA VAL A 156 -13.07 20.07 -0.02
C VAL A 156 -11.95 19.03 0.15
N SER A 157 -11.95 18.33 1.29
CA SER A 157 -10.99 17.22 1.56
C SER A 157 -11.20 16.03 0.62
N THR A 158 -12.42 15.89 0.07
CA THR A 158 -12.79 14.88 -0.94
C THR A 158 -13.43 15.57 -2.16
N PRO A 159 -12.80 15.54 -3.34
CA PRO A 159 -13.35 16.09 -4.59
C PRO A 159 -14.85 15.77 -4.80
N GLU A 160 -15.69 16.80 -4.91
CA GLU A 160 -17.08 16.68 -5.36
C GLU A 160 -17.16 16.76 -6.90
N ALA A 161 -18.23 16.21 -7.50
CA ALA A 161 -18.53 16.30 -8.94
C ALA A 161 -19.71 17.27 -9.22
N PRO A 162 -19.72 18.06 -10.32
CA PRO A 162 -18.62 18.80 -10.92
C PRO A 162 -18.91 20.32 -11.02
N GLY A 163 -17.96 21.13 -10.56
CA GLY A 163 -17.50 22.24 -11.41
C GLY A 163 -16.32 21.73 -12.26
N LEU A 164 -16.04 22.39 -13.38
CA LEU A 164 -14.89 22.05 -14.23
C LEU A 164 -13.60 22.27 -13.41
N TYR A 165 -12.91 21.19 -13.06
CA TYR A 165 -11.58 21.27 -12.44
C TYR A 165 -10.65 21.99 -13.42
N ARG A 166 -9.80 22.89 -12.91
CA ARG A 166 -8.66 23.37 -13.71
C ARG A 166 -7.65 22.23 -13.77
N LYS A 167 -7.27 21.83 -14.99
CA LYS A 167 -6.44 20.67 -15.26
C LYS A 167 -5.08 21.12 -15.75
N VAL A 168 -4.01 20.68 -15.10
CA VAL A 168 -2.63 21.10 -15.41
C VAL A 168 -1.74 19.87 -15.62
N ARG A 169 -0.96 19.87 -16.71
CA ARG A 169 0.07 18.88 -17.05
C ARG A 169 1.43 19.54 -16.90
N ILE A 170 2.30 18.96 -16.08
CA ILE A 170 3.61 19.55 -15.71
C ILE A 170 4.74 18.50 -15.67
N PRO A 171 5.99 18.82 -16.01
CA PRO A 171 7.12 17.90 -15.90
C PRO A 171 7.33 17.42 -14.47
N LEU A 172 7.27 16.10 -14.25
CA LEU A 172 7.24 15.46 -12.93
C LEU A 172 8.45 15.86 -12.09
N VAL A 173 9.66 15.70 -12.62
CA VAL A 173 10.92 15.91 -11.88
C VAL A 173 11.08 17.39 -11.51
N ALA A 174 10.97 18.29 -12.48
CA ALA A 174 11.14 19.73 -12.26
C ALA A 174 10.11 20.28 -11.26
N PHE A 175 8.85 19.88 -11.41
CA PHE A 175 7.79 20.24 -10.48
C PHE A 175 8.06 19.71 -9.06
N CYS A 176 8.36 18.42 -8.91
CA CYS A 176 8.57 17.81 -7.60
C CYS A 176 9.81 18.34 -6.88
N GLU A 177 10.89 18.66 -7.59
CA GLU A 177 12.07 19.31 -6.98
C GLU A 177 11.72 20.70 -6.43
N GLY A 178 10.96 21.49 -7.18
CA GLY A 178 10.48 22.81 -6.75
C GLY A 178 9.51 22.72 -5.57
N MET A 179 8.52 21.83 -5.65
CA MET A 179 7.57 21.58 -4.56
C MET A 179 8.25 21.05 -3.30
N ALA A 180 9.24 20.16 -3.42
CA ALA A 180 10.00 19.67 -2.28
C ALA A 180 10.70 20.83 -1.54
N LYS A 181 11.35 21.74 -2.28
CA LYS A 181 11.95 22.95 -1.69
C LYS A 181 10.90 23.85 -1.02
N GLY A 182 9.74 23.99 -1.65
CA GLY A 182 8.60 24.74 -1.09
C GLY A 182 8.13 24.16 0.25
N PHE A 183 7.93 22.85 0.32
CA PHE A 183 7.53 22.17 1.56
C PHE A 183 8.63 22.09 2.62
N GLU A 184 9.90 22.04 2.24
CA GLU A 184 11.01 22.17 3.21
C GLU A 184 11.02 23.56 3.86
N GLY A 185 10.66 24.61 3.10
CA GLY A 185 10.53 25.97 3.60
C GLY A 185 9.27 26.21 4.45
N GLN A 186 8.21 25.42 4.26
CA GLN A 186 7.00 25.46 5.07
C GLN A 186 7.05 24.39 6.17
N MET A 187 7.32 24.81 7.42
CA MET A 187 7.17 23.91 8.57
C MET A 187 5.71 23.43 8.69
N THR A 188 5.40 22.24 8.17
CA THR A 188 4.12 21.58 8.45
C THR A 188 4.24 20.84 9.77
N SER A 189 3.44 21.19 10.78
CA SER A 189 3.36 20.46 12.05
C SER A 189 2.69 19.08 11.93
N THR A 190 2.47 18.60 10.70
CA THR A 190 1.77 17.36 10.39
C THR A 190 2.75 16.20 10.35
N ALA A 191 2.56 15.23 11.24
CA ALA A 191 3.26 13.96 11.23
C ALA A 191 2.63 13.00 10.21
N LEU A 192 3.46 12.17 9.59
CA LEU A 192 3.02 11.16 8.65
C LEU A 192 3.14 9.77 9.29
N CYS A 193 2.19 8.90 8.97
CA CYS A 193 2.24 7.50 9.35
C CYS A 193 1.98 6.64 8.11
N PHE A 194 2.92 5.80 7.72
CA PHE A 194 2.81 4.95 6.54
C PHE A 194 2.51 3.51 6.94
N VAL A 195 1.51 2.90 6.30
CA VAL A 195 1.11 1.50 6.48
C VAL A 195 1.47 0.73 5.22
N ALA A 196 2.46 -0.14 5.33
CA ALA A 196 2.84 -1.10 4.30
C ALA A 196 2.17 -2.44 4.59
N ASP A 197 1.37 -2.95 3.66
CA ASP A 197 0.45 -4.06 3.92
C ASP A 197 0.77 -5.29 3.08
N ALA A 198 1.11 -6.41 3.74
CA ALA A 198 1.33 -7.74 3.19
C ALA A 198 0.17 -8.71 3.51
N SER A 199 -1.07 -8.22 3.57
CA SER A 199 -2.28 -9.00 3.84
C SER A 199 -3.34 -8.90 2.73
N SER A 200 -2.89 -8.70 1.48
CA SER A 200 -3.77 -8.48 0.33
C SER A 200 -4.79 -7.35 0.53
N GLY A 201 -4.40 -6.26 1.22
CA GLY A 201 -5.23 -5.07 1.42
C GLY A 201 -6.11 -5.07 2.68
N LEU A 202 -6.26 -6.22 3.37
CA LEU A 202 -7.09 -6.33 4.58
C LEU A 202 -6.61 -5.39 5.69
N GLY A 203 -5.30 -5.34 5.93
CA GLY A 203 -4.68 -4.52 6.96
C GLY A 203 -4.87 -3.03 6.70
N SER A 204 -4.67 -2.60 5.47
CA SER A 204 -4.87 -1.20 5.05
C SER A 204 -6.32 -0.76 5.22
N GLU A 205 -7.27 -1.60 4.77
CA GLU A 205 -8.70 -1.34 4.91
C GLU A 205 -9.12 -1.28 6.38
N MET A 206 -8.76 -2.31 7.16
CA MET A 206 -9.13 -2.39 8.57
C MET A 206 -8.57 -1.21 9.38
N LEU A 207 -7.28 -0.88 9.22
CA LEU A 207 -6.69 0.23 9.96
C LEU A 207 -7.23 1.59 9.50
N THR A 208 -7.53 1.76 8.22
CA THR A 208 -8.21 2.98 7.72
C THR A 208 -9.58 3.13 8.38
N SER A 209 -10.42 2.08 8.33
CA SER A 209 -11.78 2.10 8.88
C SER A 209 -11.78 2.37 10.39
N ILE A 210 -10.88 1.73 11.14
CA ILE A 210 -10.76 1.94 12.58
C ILE A 210 -10.38 3.40 12.88
N VAL A 211 -9.36 3.93 12.18
CA VAL A 211 -8.88 5.29 12.42
C VAL A 211 -9.94 6.34 12.09
N GLU A 212 -10.70 6.13 11.00
CA GLU A 212 -11.83 6.99 10.62
C GLU A 212 -12.96 6.89 11.65
N ALA A 213 -13.32 5.69 12.10
CA ALA A 213 -14.38 5.48 13.09
C ALA A 213 -14.06 6.07 14.47
N CYS A 214 -12.77 6.12 14.82
CA CYS A 214 -12.31 6.70 16.08
C CYS A 214 -12.47 8.23 16.13
N ASP A 215 -12.53 8.90 14.96
CA ASP A 215 -12.50 10.36 14.82
C ASP A 215 -11.45 11.05 15.71
N ASN A 216 -10.30 10.41 15.86
CA ASN A 216 -9.26 10.87 16.77
C ASN A 216 -8.30 11.85 16.05
N GLY A 217 -8.81 12.69 15.15
CA GLY A 217 -8.02 13.72 14.47
C GLY A 217 -6.86 13.20 13.61
N VAL A 218 -6.98 12.01 13.03
CA VAL A 218 -6.05 11.45 12.04
C VAL A 218 -6.74 11.45 10.69
N ALA A 219 -6.19 12.17 9.71
CA ALA A 219 -6.69 12.11 8.34
C ALA A 219 -6.11 10.89 7.62
N THR A 220 -6.85 10.32 6.67
CA THR A 220 -6.47 9.11 5.94
C THR A 220 -6.30 9.39 4.45
N ILE A 221 -5.26 8.80 3.86
CA ILE A 221 -5.04 8.73 2.42
C ILE A 221 -4.78 7.26 2.09
N SER A 222 -5.77 6.61 1.47
CA SER A 222 -5.75 5.16 1.33
C SER A 222 -5.50 4.70 -0.10
N ASN A 223 -4.50 3.84 -0.26
CA ASN A 223 -4.13 3.20 -1.54
C ASN A 223 -4.03 4.17 -2.73
N PRO A 224 -3.36 5.32 -2.63
CA PRO A 224 -3.35 6.31 -3.69
C PRO A 224 -2.72 5.75 -4.97
N SER A 225 -3.47 5.78 -6.08
CA SER A 225 -3.07 5.20 -7.37
C SER A 225 -1.72 5.72 -7.90
N TRP A 226 -1.39 6.98 -7.65
CA TRP A 226 -0.09 7.54 -8.06
C TRP A 226 1.10 6.84 -7.40
N MET A 227 0.96 6.32 -6.17
CA MET A 227 2.02 5.54 -5.54
C MET A 227 2.23 4.20 -6.24
N PHE A 228 1.15 3.59 -6.78
CA PHE A 228 1.25 2.38 -7.58
C PHE A 228 1.94 2.66 -8.93
N SER A 229 1.61 3.78 -9.58
CA SER A 229 2.31 4.25 -10.77
C SER A 229 3.81 4.46 -10.50
N LEU A 230 4.17 5.13 -9.39
CA LEU A 230 5.57 5.28 -8.99
C LEU A 230 6.25 3.94 -8.72
N ALA A 231 5.59 3.00 -8.03
CA ALA A 231 6.17 1.68 -7.81
C ALA A 231 6.52 1.01 -9.15
N LEU A 232 5.63 1.08 -10.14
CA LEU A 232 5.88 0.57 -11.49
C LEU A 232 7.03 1.31 -12.19
N LEU A 233 7.13 2.64 -12.05
CA LEU A 233 8.25 3.40 -12.61
C LEU A 233 9.58 2.97 -12.00
N ASN A 234 9.61 2.83 -10.66
CA ASN A 234 10.79 2.36 -9.94
C ASN A 234 11.19 0.94 -10.38
N SER A 235 10.23 0.03 -10.56
CA SER A 235 10.53 -1.36 -10.95
C SER A 235 11.13 -1.49 -12.34
N LYS A 236 10.75 -0.61 -13.27
CA LYS A 236 11.26 -0.64 -14.64
C LYS A 236 12.73 -0.29 -14.74
N ASN A 237 13.32 0.49 -13.81
CA ASN A 237 14.74 0.89 -13.83
C ASN A 237 15.25 1.50 -15.18
N THR A 238 14.34 1.82 -16.11
CA THR A 238 14.66 2.29 -17.48
C THR A 238 14.48 3.79 -17.67
N HIS A 239 14.25 4.53 -16.58
CA HIS A 239 13.87 5.93 -16.62
C HIS A 239 15.07 6.82 -16.28
N ASN A 240 15.17 8.00 -16.90
CA ASN A 240 16.23 9.00 -16.67
C ASN A 240 16.08 9.73 -15.31
N ILE A 241 15.37 9.14 -14.34
CA ILE A 241 15.18 9.71 -13.00
C ILE A 241 16.20 9.05 -12.06
N SER A 242 17.09 9.87 -11.51
CA SER A 242 18.05 9.42 -10.51
C SER A 242 17.37 9.03 -9.19
N LYS A 243 18.07 8.27 -8.34
CA LYS A 243 17.56 7.90 -7.01
C LYS A 243 17.19 9.12 -6.16
N ASP A 244 18.02 10.15 -6.18
CA ASP A 244 17.77 11.39 -5.42
C ASP A 244 16.53 12.14 -5.94
N GLN A 245 16.32 12.15 -7.26
CA GLN A 245 15.10 12.70 -7.85
C GLN A 245 13.86 11.89 -7.46
N PHE A 246 13.98 10.57 -7.42
CA PHE A 246 12.90 9.70 -6.99
C PHE A 246 12.52 9.94 -5.51
N GLU A 247 13.51 10.17 -4.65
CA GLU A 247 13.31 10.58 -3.26
C GLU A 247 12.59 11.93 -3.14
N ARG A 248 12.98 12.91 -3.98
CA ARG A 248 12.32 14.22 -4.07
C ARG A 248 10.87 14.11 -4.55
N ILE A 249 10.59 13.25 -5.52
CA ILE A 249 9.23 12.97 -6.01
C ILE A 249 8.36 12.40 -4.88
N ILE A 250 8.82 11.36 -4.18
CA ILE A 250 8.08 10.78 -3.05
C ILE A 250 7.83 11.82 -1.96
N PHE A 251 8.86 12.60 -1.59
CA PHE A 251 8.72 13.65 -0.59
C PHE A 251 7.63 14.66 -0.98
N ALA A 252 7.74 15.21 -2.20
CA ALA A 252 6.84 16.25 -2.69
C ALA A 252 5.39 15.76 -2.81
N LEU A 253 5.17 14.57 -3.38
CA LEU A 253 3.82 14.06 -3.61
C LEU A 253 3.15 13.62 -2.30
N CYS A 254 3.86 12.97 -1.37
CA CYS A 254 3.31 12.67 -0.05
C CYS A 254 2.95 13.96 0.72
N ARG A 255 3.79 15.00 0.66
CA ARG A 255 3.49 16.29 1.30
C ARG A 255 2.36 17.03 0.62
N LEU A 256 2.24 16.97 -0.71
CA LEU A 256 1.13 17.54 -1.47
C LEU A 256 -0.22 16.90 -1.07
N ASP A 257 -0.25 15.58 -0.98
CA ASP A 257 -1.46 14.85 -0.60
C ASP A 257 -1.82 15.09 0.88
N ALA A 258 -0.82 15.14 1.76
CA ALA A 258 -1.01 15.53 3.16
C ALA A 258 -1.51 16.99 3.30
N TRP A 259 -1.01 17.89 2.44
CA TRP A 259 -1.45 19.29 2.37
C TRP A 259 -2.91 19.39 1.95
N ARG A 260 -3.38 18.52 1.05
CA ARG A 260 -4.78 18.49 0.62
C ARG A 260 -5.74 18.14 1.76
N VAL A 261 -5.37 17.20 2.62
CA VAL A 261 -6.23 16.78 3.74
C VAL A 261 -6.00 17.58 5.03
N ARG A 262 -5.18 18.66 4.99
CA ARG A 262 -4.75 19.43 6.17
C ARG A 262 -5.89 19.94 7.06
N GLU A 263 -7.05 20.25 6.48
CA GLU A 263 -8.23 20.73 7.21
C GLU A 263 -8.95 19.60 7.97
N SER A 264 -8.80 18.36 7.50
CA SER A 264 -9.32 17.15 8.16
C SER A 264 -8.37 16.60 9.22
N VAL A 265 -7.17 17.18 9.35
CA VAL A 265 -6.22 16.78 10.37
C VAL A 265 -6.61 17.43 11.70
N GLY A 266 -7.15 16.64 12.62
CA GLY A 266 -7.55 17.11 13.94
C GLY A 266 -6.38 17.27 14.93
N ALA A 267 -6.68 17.18 16.23
CA ALA A 267 -5.74 17.51 17.31
C ALA A 267 -4.41 16.72 17.28
N ASN A 268 -4.43 15.48 16.76
CA ASN A 268 -3.24 14.62 16.67
C ASN A 268 -2.30 14.96 15.53
N ARG A 269 -2.66 15.92 14.66
CA ARG A 269 -1.79 16.44 13.58
C ARG A 269 -1.16 15.34 12.72
N THR A 270 -1.89 14.25 12.47
CA THR A 270 -1.35 13.07 11.79
C THR A 270 -2.12 12.76 10.51
N VAL A 271 -1.39 12.39 9.47
CA VAL A 271 -1.94 11.82 8.23
C VAL A 271 -1.47 10.37 8.09
N LEU A 272 -2.41 9.45 8.00
CA LEU A 272 -2.18 8.02 7.76
C LEU A 272 -2.22 7.75 6.25
N PHE A 273 -1.10 7.32 5.69
CA PHE A 273 -0.99 6.79 4.33
C PHE A 273 -1.03 5.26 4.36
N THR A 274 -1.88 4.63 3.55
CA THR A 274 -1.76 3.20 3.26
C THR A 274 -1.16 2.99 1.88
N LEU A 275 -0.12 2.16 1.78
CA LEU A 275 0.51 1.85 0.50
C LEU A 275 -0.41 1.00 -0.37
N PRO A 276 -0.43 1.18 -1.71
CA PRO A 276 -1.31 0.42 -2.58
C PRO A 276 -0.95 -1.07 -2.61
N GLY A 277 -1.63 -1.87 -1.81
CA GLY A 277 -1.50 -3.33 -1.74
C GLY A 277 -0.08 -3.85 -1.47
N GLN A 278 0.02 -5.18 -1.38
CA GLN A 278 1.27 -5.84 -1.03
C GLN A 278 2.33 -5.77 -2.13
N ALA A 279 1.92 -5.67 -3.38
CA ALA A 279 2.83 -5.63 -4.52
C ALA A 279 3.76 -4.40 -4.51
N SER A 280 3.30 -3.28 -3.95
CA SER A 280 4.07 -2.03 -3.90
C SER A 280 5.08 -2.01 -2.75
N VAL A 281 4.87 -2.83 -1.70
CA VAL A 281 5.69 -2.82 -0.48
C VAL A 281 7.17 -2.98 -0.77
N PRO A 282 7.63 -3.95 -1.60
CA PRO A 282 9.05 -4.14 -1.88
C PRO A 282 9.76 -2.91 -2.45
N LEU A 283 9.03 -2.07 -3.18
CA LEU A 283 9.56 -0.94 -3.94
C LEU A 283 9.39 0.38 -3.17
N LEU A 284 8.31 0.53 -2.42
CA LEU A 284 7.96 1.77 -1.75
C LEU A 284 8.38 1.82 -0.29
N LEU A 285 8.27 0.72 0.48
CA LEU A 285 8.55 0.77 1.92
C LEU A 285 10.01 1.18 2.23
N PRO A 286 11.05 0.60 1.59
CA PRO A 286 12.44 1.03 1.84
C PRO A 286 12.67 2.50 1.48
N LEU A 287 12.07 2.94 0.37
CA LEU A 287 12.20 4.29 -0.15
C LEU A 287 11.52 5.33 0.75
N ILE A 288 10.29 5.05 1.19
CA ILE A 288 9.53 5.91 2.10
C ILE A 288 10.24 5.99 3.45
N GLN A 289 10.75 4.87 3.98
CA GLN A 289 11.52 4.89 5.23
C GLN A 289 12.77 5.77 5.11
N LYS A 290 13.45 5.73 3.96
CA LYS A 290 14.62 6.57 3.68
C LYS A 290 14.24 8.05 3.58
N VAL A 291 13.16 8.40 2.89
CA VAL A 291 12.72 9.79 2.70
C VAL A 291 12.16 10.38 4.00
N PHE A 292 11.45 9.57 4.78
CA PHE A 292 10.71 9.97 5.96
C PHE A 292 11.25 9.31 7.24
N VAL A 293 12.57 9.37 7.46
CA VAL A 293 13.26 8.68 8.57
C VAL A 293 12.67 8.99 9.96
N HIS A 294 12.09 10.18 10.13
CA HIS A 294 11.52 10.64 11.41
C HIS A 294 10.00 10.38 11.54
N GLU A 295 9.36 9.88 10.48
CA GLU A 295 7.92 9.59 10.47
C GLU A 295 7.64 8.13 10.88
N ARG A 296 6.37 7.80 11.10
CA ARG A 296 5.96 6.51 11.64
C ARG A 296 5.68 5.51 10.52
N HIS A 297 6.08 4.26 10.72
CA HIS A 297 5.96 3.21 9.71
C HIS A 297 5.43 1.94 10.34
N VAL A 298 4.33 1.44 9.80
CA VAL A 298 3.67 0.20 10.21
C VAL A 298 3.82 -0.80 9.08
N PHE A 299 4.40 -1.96 9.36
CA PHE A 299 4.34 -3.12 8.47
C PHE A 299 3.24 -4.06 8.96
N VAL A 300 2.17 -4.17 8.18
CA VAL A 300 1.06 -5.06 8.44
C VAL A 300 1.24 -6.34 7.65
N TYR A 301 1.02 -7.49 8.27
CA TYR A 301 1.02 -8.75 7.53
C TYR A 301 0.02 -9.74 8.12
N ASP A 302 -0.41 -10.67 7.27
CA ASP A 302 -1.16 -11.86 7.66
C ASP A 302 -0.41 -13.12 7.21
N GLY A 303 -0.85 -14.28 7.68
CA GLY A 303 -0.32 -15.56 7.18
C GLY A 303 -0.60 -15.71 5.68
N CYS A 304 0.37 -16.26 4.93
CA CYS A 304 0.28 -16.35 3.47
C CYS A 304 -1.02 -17.02 2.98
N CYS A 305 -1.48 -18.10 3.63
CA CYS A 305 -2.75 -18.74 3.29
C CYS A 305 -3.96 -17.81 3.45
N HIS A 306 -3.97 -16.95 4.48
CA HIS A 306 -5.03 -15.95 4.66
C HIS A 306 -4.95 -14.84 3.60
N SER A 307 -3.74 -14.37 3.28
CA SER A 307 -3.53 -13.40 2.20
C SER A 307 -3.96 -13.98 0.84
N VAL A 308 -3.73 -15.28 0.60
CA VAL A 308 -4.23 -16.00 -0.58
C VAL A 308 -5.75 -16.07 -0.59
N ALA A 309 -6.40 -16.42 0.51
CA ALA A 309 -7.86 -16.45 0.60
C ALA A 309 -8.47 -15.05 0.32
N MET A 310 -7.90 -14.01 0.93
CA MET A 310 -8.32 -12.62 0.72
C MET A 310 -8.10 -12.15 -0.73
N GLY A 311 -6.91 -12.39 -1.28
CA GLY A 311 -6.59 -12.01 -2.67
C GLY A 311 -7.43 -12.77 -3.70
N THR A 312 -7.78 -14.02 -3.40
CA THR A 312 -8.68 -14.83 -4.25
C THR A 312 -10.10 -14.27 -4.20
N ALA A 313 -10.60 -13.92 -3.01
CA ALA A 313 -11.90 -13.28 -2.84
C ALA A 313 -12.00 -11.96 -3.63
N LEU A 314 -10.98 -11.09 -3.52
CA LEU A 314 -10.87 -9.86 -4.28
C LEU A 314 -10.94 -10.08 -5.80
N ARG A 315 -10.22 -11.09 -6.31
CA ARG A 315 -10.25 -11.42 -7.75
C ARG A 315 -11.58 -12.01 -8.20
N GLN A 316 -12.34 -12.65 -7.32
CA GLN A 316 -13.66 -13.15 -7.68
C GLN A 316 -14.71 -12.04 -7.66
N GLU A 317 -14.66 -11.12 -6.69
CA GLU A 317 -15.61 -10.00 -6.61
C GLU A 317 -15.43 -9.03 -7.78
N TYR A 318 -14.20 -8.59 -8.02
CA TYR A 318 -13.90 -7.54 -8.99
C TYR A 318 -13.43 -8.08 -10.35
N GLY A 319 -13.25 -9.40 -10.46
CA GLY A 319 -12.71 -10.07 -11.64
C GLY A 319 -11.17 -10.07 -11.71
N SER A 320 -10.65 -10.83 -12.67
CA SER A 320 -9.22 -10.81 -13.06
C SER A 320 -8.87 -9.63 -13.97
N SER A 321 -9.87 -8.82 -14.32
CA SER A 321 -9.73 -7.68 -15.22
C SER A 321 -9.07 -6.52 -14.48
N TYR A 322 -8.10 -5.88 -15.13
CA TYR A 322 -7.52 -4.60 -14.71
C TYR A 322 -8.56 -3.46 -14.65
N ARG A 323 -9.76 -3.67 -15.21
CA ARG A 323 -10.89 -2.75 -15.15
C ARG A 323 -11.71 -3.03 -13.90
N GLN A 324 -11.48 -2.25 -12.85
CA GLN A 324 -12.38 -2.22 -11.70
C GLN A 324 -13.54 -1.27 -11.98
N THR A 325 -14.74 -1.80 -12.11
CA THR A 325 -15.93 -0.93 -12.14
C THR A 325 -16.07 -0.28 -10.77
N ALA A 326 -15.69 0.98 -10.62
CA ALA A 326 -15.98 1.72 -9.41
C ALA A 326 -17.51 1.73 -9.22
N ALA A 327 -18.01 1.12 -8.14
CA ALA A 327 -19.44 1.01 -7.87
C ALA A 327 -20.12 2.38 -7.72
N ARG A 328 -19.32 3.42 -7.41
CA ARG A 328 -19.70 4.83 -7.30
C ARG A 328 -18.53 5.69 -7.78
N GLU A 329 -18.80 6.79 -8.48
CA GLU A 329 -17.79 7.76 -8.93
C GLU A 329 -17.27 8.64 -7.77
N GLU A 330 -17.09 8.08 -6.58
CA GLU A 330 -16.52 8.77 -5.41
C GLU A 330 -14.99 8.78 -5.52
N TRP A 331 -14.34 9.94 -5.30
CA TRP A 331 -12.89 10.07 -5.44
C TRP A 331 -12.10 9.07 -4.59
N LYS A 332 -12.52 8.81 -3.35
CA LYS A 332 -11.84 7.86 -2.45
C LYS A 332 -11.78 6.45 -3.04
N LEU A 333 -12.81 6.05 -3.79
CA LEU A 333 -12.84 4.75 -4.47
C LEU A 333 -12.08 4.79 -5.80
N VAL A 334 -12.27 5.85 -6.58
CA VAL A 334 -11.64 6.03 -7.90
C VAL A 334 -10.11 6.12 -7.79
N SER A 335 -9.61 6.90 -6.83
CA SER A 335 -8.18 7.05 -6.59
C SER A 335 -7.51 5.80 -6.02
N ALA A 336 -8.29 4.82 -5.53
CA ALA A 336 -7.83 3.53 -5.02
C ALA A 336 -8.06 2.34 -5.98
N THR A 337 -8.40 2.61 -7.24
CA THR A 337 -8.70 1.60 -8.28
C THR A 337 -7.62 0.56 -8.62
N PRO A 338 -6.31 0.68 -8.28
CA PRO A 338 -5.42 -0.46 -8.50
C PRO A 338 -5.57 -1.58 -7.46
N ARG A 339 -6.53 -1.49 -6.52
CA ARG A 339 -6.68 -2.35 -5.33
C ARG A 339 -6.46 -3.85 -5.55
N VAL A 340 -7.05 -4.44 -6.59
CA VAL A 340 -6.96 -5.89 -6.83
C VAL A 340 -5.59 -6.24 -7.36
N ILE A 341 -5.12 -5.52 -8.39
CA ILE A 341 -3.85 -5.81 -9.04
C ILE A 341 -2.69 -5.54 -8.07
N SER A 342 -2.72 -4.41 -7.35
CA SER A 342 -1.73 -4.06 -6.33
C SER A 342 -1.73 -5.01 -5.13
N SER A 343 -2.84 -5.71 -4.87
CA SER A 343 -2.91 -6.73 -3.80
C SER A 343 -2.51 -8.13 -4.26
N THR A 344 -2.45 -8.41 -5.57
CA THR A 344 -2.37 -9.80 -6.07
C THR A 344 -1.30 -10.07 -7.10
N HIS A 345 -0.71 -9.05 -7.74
CA HIS A 345 0.28 -9.23 -8.81
C HIS A 345 1.64 -8.66 -8.37
N PRO A 346 2.71 -9.46 -8.35
CA PRO A 346 4.02 -8.95 -7.97
C PRO A 346 4.55 -7.98 -9.04
N ILE A 347 5.04 -6.81 -8.59
CA ILE A 347 5.73 -5.82 -9.45
C ILE A 347 7.24 -5.84 -9.25
N ALA A 348 7.68 -6.30 -8.08
CA ALA A 348 9.09 -6.42 -7.74
C ALA A 348 9.53 -7.89 -7.89
N PRO A 349 10.72 -8.15 -8.45
CA PRO A 349 11.26 -9.49 -8.45
C PRO A 349 11.58 -9.91 -7.01
N LEU A 350 11.15 -11.11 -6.62
CA LEU A 350 11.64 -11.77 -5.41
C LEU A 350 13.15 -12.05 -5.57
N ARG A 351 13.90 -11.98 -4.46
CA ARG A 351 15.33 -12.34 -4.47
C ARG A 351 15.51 -13.74 -5.05
N HIS A 352 16.65 -13.94 -5.74
CA HIS A 352 16.87 -15.17 -6.49
C HIS A 352 16.75 -16.39 -5.57
N ASN A 353 15.80 -17.25 -5.90
CA ASN A 353 15.55 -18.51 -5.23
C ASN A 353 15.40 -19.60 -6.30
N ARG A 354 16.34 -20.55 -6.27
CA ARG A 354 16.42 -21.63 -7.26
C ARG A 354 15.22 -22.59 -7.21
N GLU A 355 14.61 -22.76 -6.04
CA GLU A 355 13.50 -23.71 -5.83
C GLU A 355 12.12 -23.07 -6.03
N LEU A 356 12.07 -21.74 -6.10
CA LEU A 356 10.84 -20.97 -6.24
C LEU A 356 10.05 -21.33 -7.51
N PRO A 357 10.66 -21.45 -8.71
CA PRO A 357 9.92 -21.81 -9.92
C PRO A 357 9.18 -23.14 -9.78
N ASP A 358 9.86 -24.17 -9.27
CA ASP A 358 9.30 -25.51 -9.05
C ASP A 358 8.16 -25.51 -8.03
N ALA A 359 8.27 -24.68 -6.99
CA ALA A 359 7.22 -24.56 -5.98
C ALA A 359 5.99 -23.79 -6.49
N LEU A 360 6.19 -22.64 -7.16
CA LEU A 360 5.11 -21.86 -7.74
C LEU A 360 4.38 -22.60 -8.87
N ALA A 361 5.07 -23.49 -9.60
CA ALA A 361 4.45 -24.30 -10.65
C ALA A 361 3.37 -25.26 -10.14
N LYS A 362 3.42 -25.64 -8.85
CA LYS A 362 2.42 -26.51 -8.20
C LYS A 362 1.14 -25.76 -7.85
N LEU A 363 1.20 -24.43 -7.78
CA LEU A 363 0.06 -23.56 -7.51
C LEU A 363 -0.65 -23.16 -8.81
N ASN A 364 -1.94 -22.87 -8.72
CA ASN A 364 -2.65 -22.22 -9.81
C ASN A 364 -2.14 -20.77 -10.00
N SER A 365 -2.39 -20.16 -11.16
CA SER A 365 -1.84 -18.83 -11.49
C SER A 365 -2.21 -17.73 -10.49
N VAL A 366 -3.41 -17.80 -9.90
CA VAL A 366 -3.92 -16.83 -8.91
C VAL A 366 -3.17 -16.97 -7.59
N GLN A 367 -3.10 -18.19 -7.07
CA GLN A 367 -2.37 -18.49 -5.83
C GLN A 367 -0.89 -18.14 -6.00
N ALA A 368 -0.27 -18.53 -7.12
CA ALA A 368 1.13 -18.23 -7.40
C ALA A 368 1.42 -16.72 -7.40
N SER A 369 0.55 -15.90 -8.01
CA SER A 369 0.75 -14.45 -8.06
C SER A 369 0.67 -13.82 -6.67
N ILE A 370 -0.33 -14.23 -5.87
CA ILE A 370 -0.53 -13.70 -4.52
C ILE A 370 0.60 -14.14 -3.59
N VAL A 371 1.02 -15.41 -3.67
CA VAL A 371 2.14 -15.95 -2.89
C VAL A 371 3.43 -15.22 -3.23
N GLU A 372 3.75 -15.04 -4.51
CA GLU A 372 4.97 -14.32 -4.94
C GLU A 372 4.96 -12.87 -4.47
N ALA A 373 3.83 -12.16 -4.60
CA ALA A 373 3.68 -10.79 -4.11
C ALA A 373 3.86 -10.71 -2.59
N TRP A 374 3.22 -11.62 -1.83
CA TRP A 374 3.34 -11.69 -0.37
C TRP A 374 4.77 -11.96 0.07
N MET A 375 5.43 -12.94 -0.57
CA MET A 375 6.82 -13.31 -0.28
C MET A 375 7.73 -12.11 -0.52
N ALA A 376 7.56 -11.37 -1.61
CA ALA A 376 8.38 -10.19 -1.90
C ALA A 376 8.23 -9.11 -0.82
N SER A 377 7.00 -8.84 -0.36
CA SER A 377 6.75 -7.85 0.70
C SER A 377 7.40 -8.25 2.03
N VAL A 378 7.19 -9.50 2.45
CA VAL A 378 7.75 -10.04 3.70
C VAL A 378 9.27 -10.11 3.63
N ASP A 379 9.81 -10.56 2.51
CA ASP A 379 11.24 -10.68 2.28
C ASP A 379 11.95 -9.32 2.35
N THR A 380 11.33 -8.28 1.78
CA THR A 380 11.81 -6.90 1.87
C THR A 380 11.81 -6.41 3.32
N PHE A 381 10.73 -6.63 4.07
CA PHE A 381 10.67 -6.26 5.48
C PHE A 381 11.77 -6.98 6.29
N LEU A 382 11.98 -8.27 6.07
CA LEU A 382 13.01 -9.04 6.74
C LEU A 382 14.42 -8.54 6.41
N GLU A 383 14.65 -8.14 5.16
CA GLU A 383 15.91 -7.50 4.77
C GLU A 383 16.09 -6.15 5.48
N MET A 384 15.05 -5.33 5.55
CA MET A 384 15.10 -4.05 6.26
C MET A 384 15.43 -4.24 7.74
N LYS A 385 14.82 -5.26 8.38
CA LYS A 385 15.11 -5.65 9.77
C LYS A 385 16.55 -6.14 9.93
N ALA A 386 17.04 -6.99 9.03
CA ALA A 386 18.43 -7.46 9.06
C ALA A 386 19.44 -6.30 8.90
N GLN A 387 19.03 -5.23 8.21
CA GLN A 387 19.83 -4.03 7.96
C GLN A 387 19.43 -2.85 8.87
N GLU A 388 18.79 -3.08 10.02
CA GLU A 388 18.30 -2.01 10.91
C GLU A 388 19.38 -0.96 11.25
N ARG A 389 20.63 -1.38 11.45
CA ARG A 389 21.75 -0.46 11.72
C ARG A 389 22.01 0.53 10.58
N LYS A 390 21.73 0.14 9.33
CA LYS A 390 21.83 0.99 8.14
C LYS A 390 20.53 1.77 7.90
N ASN A 391 19.39 1.18 8.25
CA ASN A 391 18.05 1.73 8.02
C ASN A 391 17.52 2.60 9.17
N PHE A 392 18.37 2.89 10.17
CA PHE A 392 18.09 3.65 11.39
C PHE A 392 17.11 2.99 12.38
N TYR A 393 16.05 2.32 11.91
CA TYR A 393 15.07 1.60 12.71
C TYR A 393 14.27 0.55 11.90
N THR A 394 13.55 -0.32 12.60
CA THR A 394 12.60 -1.28 12.00
C THR A 394 11.16 -0.75 12.12
N PRO A 395 10.32 -0.85 11.07
CA PRO A 395 8.89 -0.50 11.16
C PRO A 395 8.16 -1.25 12.28
N PHE A 396 7.13 -0.62 12.87
CA PHE A 396 6.21 -1.26 13.81
C PHE A 396 5.49 -2.40 13.10
N VAL A 397 5.49 -3.62 13.64
CA VAL A 397 4.80 -4.74 13.00
C VAL A 397 3.42 -4.93 13.59
N CYS A 398 2.41 -4.91 12.74
CA CYS A 398 1.05 -5.28 13.06
C CYS A 398 0.73 -6.63 12.42
N ARG A 399 0.58 -7.66 13.24
CA ARG A 399 0.14 -8.97 12.76
C ARG A 399 -1.38 -9.04 12.77
N MET A 400 -1.98 -9.21 11.60
CA MET A 400 -3.43 -9.30 11.45
C MET A 400 -4.04 -10.45 12.24
N GLY A 401 -3.34 -11.57 12.42
CA GLY A 401 -3.79 -12.69 13.25
C GLY A 401 -4.21 -12.28 14.68
N PHE A 402 -3.50 -11.34 15.31
CA PHE A 402 -3.90 -10.83 16.64
C PHE A 402 -5.15 -9.98 16.55
N LEU A 403 -5.24 -9.09 15.55
CA LEU A 403 -6.45 -8.30 15.34
C LEU A 403 -7.64 -9.17 14.91
N MET A 404 -7.43 -10.31 14.27
CA MET A 404 -8.48 -11.20 13.76
C MET A 404 -8.88 -12.31 14.76
N LYS A 405 -8.37 -12.29 16.00
CA LYS A 405 -8.60 -13.36 17.01
C LYS A 405 -8.29 -14.78 16.51
N ARG A 406 -7.34 -14.92 15.58
CA ARG A 406 -6.96 -16.24 15.05
C ARG A 406 -5.96 -16.87 16.01
N SER A 407 -6.42 -17.87 16.77
CA SER A 407 -5.61 -18.62 17.74
C SER A 407 -4.51 -19.43 17.05
N GLY A 408 -3.38 -19.62 17.74
CA GLY A 408 -2.39 -20.64 17.37
C GLY A 408 -1.01 -20.16 16.90
N ILE A 409 -0.71 -18.85 16.90
CA ILE A 409 0.66 -18.41 16.52
C ILE A 409 1.17 -17.32 17.44
N GLY A 410 1.79 -17.77 18.52
CA GLY A 410 2.39 -16.97 19.59
C GLY A 410 2.30 -17.80 20.87
N ASN A 411 3.38 -17.85 21.65
CA ASN A 411 3.48 -18.60 22.91
C ASN A 411 2.59 -18.04 24.04
N GLY A 412 1.35 -17.65 23.73
CA GLY A 412 0.32 -17.27 24.67
C GLY A 412 -0.55 -18.48 25.03
N ASP A 413 -1.10 -18.44 26.23
CA ASP A 413 -2.05 -19.38 26.83
C ASP A 413 -3.41 -19.50 26.11
N GLY A 414 -3.53 -19.02 24.87
CA GLY A 414 -4.80 -18.94 24.13
C GLY A 414 -5.65 -17.71 24.47
N SER A 415 -5.15 -16.75 25.26
CA SER A 415 -5.86 -15.50 25.56
C SER A 415 -6.06 -14.59 24.33
N ASP A 416 -7.20 -13.89 24.31
CA ASP A 416 -7.53 -12.90 23.26
C ASP A 416 -6.72 -11.61 23.48
N LEU A 417 -5.66 -11.45 22.71
CA LEU A 417 -4.77 -10.29 22.75
C LEU A 417 -5.19 -9.16 21.81
N SER A 418 -6.37 -9.26 21.20
CA SER A 418 -6.75 -8.36 20.12
C SER A 418 -7.01 -6.93 20.58
N GLY A 419 -7.55 -6.74 21.78
CA GLY A 419 -7.72 -5.41 22.38
C GLY A 419 -6.39 -4.72 22.65
N LEU A 420 -5.39 -5.48 23.14
CA LEU A 420 -4.04 -4.97 23.39
C LEU A 420 -3.30 -4.65 22.07
N ALA A 421 -3.41 -5.53 21.07
CA ALA A 421 -2.85 -5.29 19.74
C ALA A 421 -3.45 -4.03 19.09
N LEU A 422 -4.78 -3.84 19.21
CA LEU A 422 -5.50 -2.67 18.74
C LEU A 422 -5.03 -1.39 19.44
N LYS A 423 -4.94 -1.41 20.78
CA LYS A 423 -4.43 -0.29 21.57
C LYS A 423 -3.02 0.12 21.12
N ASN A 424 -2.12 -0.86 20.98
CA ASN A 424 -0.72 -0.62 20.62
C ASN A 424 -0.59 -0.02 19.22
N VAL A 425 -1.30 -0.56 18.23
CA VAL A 425 -1.24 -0.02 16.86
C VAL A 425 -1.84 1.38 16.78
N LEU A 426 -2.93 1.66 17.49
CA LEU A 426 -3.54 2.99 17.51
C LEU A 426 -2.65 4.01 18.21
N GLN A 427 -2.08 3.68 19.37
CA GLN A 427 -1.13 4.57 20.05
C GLN A 427 0.10 4.87 19.18
N TYR A 428 0.58 3.89 18.42
CA TYR A 428 1.66 4.10 17.47
C TYR A 428 1.20 5.04 16.34
N ILE A 429 0.07 4.77 15.69
CA ILE A 429 -0.47 5.60 14.59
C ILE A 429 -0.68 7.05 15.04
N THR A 430 -1.32 7.26 16.20
CA THR A 430 -1.63 8.61 16.71
C THR A 430 -0.43 9.31 17.32
N GLY A 431 0.69 8.60 17.56
CA GLY A 431 1.86 9.15 18.25
C GLY A 431 1.64 9.37 19.76
N SER A 432 0.61 8.77 20.35
CA SER A 432 0.29 8.87 21.77
C SER A 432 1.25 8.01 22.61
N ARG A 433 2.47 8.49 22.83
CA ARG A 433 3.57 7.72 23.47
C ARG A 433 3.36 7.42 24.95
N SER A 434 2.61 8.27 25.67
CA SER A 434 2.52 8.26 27.15
C SER A 434 1.11 8.51 27.71
N ARG A 435 0.16 8.96 26.88
CA ARG A 435 -1.23 9.13 27.29
C ARG A 435 -2.04 7.96 26.78
N ALA A 436 -2.83 7.36 27.67
CA ALA A 436 -3.84 6.39 27.28
C ALA A 436 -4.77 7.04 26.23
N LEU A 437 -5.14 6.28 25.20
CA LEU A 437 -6.22 6.70 24.33
C LEU A 437 -7.49 6.83 25.18
N PRO A 438 -8.31 7.88 24.98
CA PRO A 438 -9.56 8.02 25.70
C PRO A 438 -10.42 6.76 25.58
N SER A 439 -11.12 6.36 26.65
CA SER A 439 -11.92 5.13 26.65
C SER A 439 -12.95 5.12 25.52
N GLU A 440 -13.59 6.26 25.23
CA GLU A 440 -14.54 6.40 24.12
C GLU A 440 -13.91 6.09 22.76
N VAL A 441 -12.66 6.53 22.53
CA VAL A 441 -11.93 6.24 21.29
C VAL A 441 -11.66 4.75 21.19
N MET A 442 -11.23 4.11 22.28
CA MET A 442 -10.98 2.67 22.31
C MET A 442 -12.27 1.85 22.14
N GLU A 443 -13.39 2.28 22.71
CA GLU A 443 -14.70 1.62 22.54
C GLU A 443 -15.16 1.66 21.08
N LYS A 444 -15.07 2.82 20.42
CA LYS A 444 -15.35 2.97 18.98
C LYS A 444 -14.43 2.09 18.14
N ALA A 445 -13.13 2.07 18.47
CA ALA A 445 -12.15 1.24 17.79
C ALA A 445 -12.48 -0.26 17.88
N VAL A 446 -12.84 -0.73 19.08
CA VAL A 446 -13.19 -2.14 19.33
C VAL A 446 -14.48 -2.53 18.60
N ALA A 447 -15.48 -1.64 18.59
CA ALA A 447 -16.73 -1.83 17.85
C ALA A 447 -16.45 -1.96 16.34
N CYS A 448 -15.72 -1.01 15.77
CA CYS A 448 -15.34 -1.02 14.35
C CYS A 448 -14.48 -2.24 13.99
N LEU A 449 -13.52 -2.62 14.84
CA LEU A 449 -12.71 -3.83 14.63
C LEU A 449 -13.59 -5.09 14.60
N SER A 450 -14.62 -5.16 15.44
CA SER A 450 -15.53 -6.31 15.47
C SER A 450 -16.37 -6.41 14.20
N GLU A 451 -16.84 -5.28 13.67
CA GLU A 451 -17.51 -5.22 12.37
C GLU A 451 -16.58 -5.61 11.22
N CYS A 452 -15.36 -5.05 11.20
CA CYS A 452 -14.36 -5.37 10.18
C CYS A 452 -14.01 -6.87 10.15
N ARG A 453 -13.93 -7.51 11.33
CA ARG A 453 -13.73 -8.97 11.42
C ARG A 453 -14.88 -9.75 10.79
N ALA A 454 -16.11 -9.44 11.18
CA ALA A 454 -17.29 -10.13 10.68
C ALA A 454 -17.38 -10.01 9.15
N ASN A 455 -17.15 -8.80 8.63
CA ASN A 455 -17.14 -8.54 7.19
C ASN A 455 -16.02 -9.33 6.49
N ALA A 456 -14.79 -9.28 7.00
CA ALA A 456 -13.67 -10.01 6.41
C ALA A 456 -13.86 -11.54 6.45
N GLU A 457 -14.41 -12.08 7.53
CA GLU A 457 -14.67 -13.51 7.68
C GLU A 457 -15.78 -14.02 6.76
N ALA A 458 -16.85 -13.24 6.60
CA ALA A 458 -17.93 -13.52 5.65
C ALA A 458 -17.42 -13.41 4.21
N TYR A 459 -16.61 -12.39 3.94
CA TYR A 459 -16.05 -12.13 2.61
C TYR A 459 -15.17 -13.28 2.10
N VAL A 460 -14.34 -13.84 2.98
CA VAL A 460 -13.44 -14.95 2.61
C VAL A 460 -14.04 -16.34 2.82
N GLU A 461 -15.27 -16.47 3.34
CA GLU A 461 -15.84 -17.76 3.78
C GLU A 461 -15.76 -18.85 2.69
N LYS A 462 -16.06 -18.51 1.44
CA LYS A 462 -16.02 -19.41 0.28
C LYS A 462 -14.62 -19.78 -0.18
N PHE A 463 -13.61 -19.05 0.28
CA PHE A 463 -12.19 -19.17 -0.10
C PHE A 463 -11.31 -19.58 1.06
N LYS A 464 -11.89 -19.79 2.24
CA LYS A 464 -11.16 -20.27 3.41
C LYS A 464 -10.55 -21.63 3.06
N LEU A 465 -9.23 -21.65 2.99
CA LEU A 465 -8.48 -22.89 2.90
C LEU A 465 -8.63 -23.60 4.24
N ALA A 466 -9.15 -24.83 4.21
CA ALA A 466 -9.17 -25.65 5.40
C ALA A 466 -7.72 -25.82 5.91
N VAL A 467 -7.56 -25.75 7.23
CA VAL A 467 -6.27 -26.02 7.88
C VAL A 467 -5.79 -27.40 7.43
N ASN A 468 -4.53 -27.50 7.02
CA ASN A 468 -3.93 -28.73 6.47
C ASN A 468 -4.59 -29.27 5.18
N SER A 469 -5.34 -28.45 4.45
CA SER A 469 -5.76 -28.80 3.09
C SER A 469 -4.54 -29.00 2.17
N PRO A 470 -4.64 -29.84 1.13
CA PRO A 470 -3.57 -30.00 0.14
C PRO A 470 -3.09 -28.66 -0.44
N GLU A 471 -4.00 -27.71 -0.63
CA GLU A 471 -3.68 -26.37 -1.12
C GLU A 471 -2.91 -25.54 -0.09
N SER A 472 -3.34 -25.51 1.18
CA SER A 472 -2.60 -24.83 2.26
C SER A 472 -1.18 -25.37 2.38
N ILE A 473 -1.03 -26.70 2.33
CA ILE A 473 0.28 -27.37 2.39
C ILE A 473 1.17 -26.97 1.21
N LEU A 474 0.60 -26.83 0.01
CA LEU A 474 1.37 -26.40 -1.17
C LEU A 474 1.80 -24.93 -1.06
N ILE A 475 0.92 -24.05 -0.57
CA ILE A 475 1.23 -22.63 -0.34
C ILE A 475 2.35 -22.51 0.70
N GLU A 476 2.22 -23.19 1.84
CA GLU A 476 3.22 -23.21 2.91
C GLU A 476 4.56 -23.75 2.40
N LYS A 477 4.56 -24.88 1.68
CA LYS A 477 5.77 -25.42 1.04
C LYS A 477 6.42 -24.42 0.09
N CYS A 478 5.63 -23.64 -0.65
CA CYS A 478 6.16 -22.60 -1.52
C CYS A 478 6.86 -21.50 -0.73
N VAL A 479 6.21 -21.00 0.33
CA VAL A 479 6.82 -20.01 1.24
C VAL A 479 8.10 -20.55 1.86
N PHE A 480 8.09 -21.82 2.27
CA PHE A 480 9.23 -22.53 2.84
C PHE A 480 10.35 -22.84 1.83
N THR A 481 10.21 -22.56 0.54
CA THR A 481 11.40 -22.58 -0.34
C THR A 481 12.28 -21.36 -0.11
N HIS A 482 11.72 -20.28 0.43
CA HIS A 482 12.45 -19.02 0.60
C HIS A 482 13.21 -19.01 1.92
N LYS A 483 14.52 -19.24 1.82
CA LYS A 483 15.44 -19.37 2.97
C LYS A 483 15.36 -18.22 3.97
N SER A 484 15.08 -17.00 3.51
CA SER A 484 14.90 -15.85 4.41
C SER A 484 13.57 -15.88 5.19
N ILE A 485 12.53 -16.53 4.65
CA ILE A 485 11.20 -16.65 5.28
C ILE A 485 11.10 -17.93 6.12
N LEU A 486 11.97 -18.91 5.85
CA LEU A 486 12.07 -20.26 6.41
C LEU A 486 12.42 -20.39 7.89
N ILE A 487 12.33 -19.33 8.68
CA ILE A 487 12.49 -19.47 10.12
C ILE A 487 11.20 -20.06 10.73
N GLY A 488 10.94 -21.35 10.46
CA GLY A 488 9.85 -22.24 10.93
C GLY A 488 8.76 -21.65 11.84
N GLU A 489 8.58 -22.22 13.03
CA GLU A 489 7.64 -21.71 14.06
C GLU A 489 7.90 -20.26 14.49
N LYS A 490 8.94 -19.61 13.93
CA LYS A 490 9.24 -18.18 14.01
C LYS A 490 8.70 -17.41 12.81
N THR A 491 7.42 -17.60 12.47
CA THR A 491 6.63 -16.69 11.63
C THR A 491 6.72 -15.29 12.24
N LEU A 492 7.64 -14.43 11.77
CA LEU A 492 7.81 -13.04 12.23
C LEU A 492 7.52 -12.91 13.75
N LEU A 493 8.15 -13.75 14.60
CA LEU A 493 7.78 -13.85 16.03
C LEU A 493 8.10 -12.59 16.84
N ASP A 494 8.76 -11.60 16.23
CA ASP A 494 9.18 -10.38 16.90
C ASP A 494 8.57 -9.16 16.21
N THR A 495 7.52 -8.62 16.84
CA THR A 495 7.60 -7.28 17.48
C THR A 495 6.39 -6.93 18.34
N VAL A 496 5.38 -7.78 18.45
CA VAL A 496 4.49 -7.78 19.60
C VAL A 496 4.04 -9.21 19.84
N GLN A 497 4.64 -9.90 20.80
CA GLN A 497 3.78 -10.72 21.66
C GLN A 497 3.17 -9.70 22.61
N PRO A 498 1.86 -9.42 22.52
CA PRO A 498 1.21 -8.52 23.47
C PRO A 498 1.18 -9.20 24.85
N LYS A 499 2.32 -9.23 25.53
CA LYS A 499 2.44 -9.73 26.91
C LYS A 499 2.18 -8.62 27.92
N ASP A 500 2.44 -7.37 27.54
CA ASP A 500 2.29 -6.16 28.34
C ASP A 500 1.97 -4.92 27.45
N ASP A 501 1.56 -3.81 28.06
CA ASP A 501 1.31 -2.51 27.40
C ASP A 501 2.55 -2.00 26.62
N TRP A 502 2.38 -1.62 25.34
CA TRP A 502 3.45 -1.01 24.54
C TRP A 502 3.69 0.43 25.02
N SER A 503 4.95 0.80 25.28
CA SER A 503 5.36 2.21 25.33
C SER A 503 6.45 2.47 24.30
N LEU A 504 6.36 3.60 23.62
CA LEU A 504 7.30 3.96 22.56
C LEU A 504 8.64 4.36 23.20
N LYS A 505 9.53 3.40 23.46
CA LYS A 505 10.96 3.70 23.62
C LYS A 505 11.46 4.13 22.25
N ALA A 506 11.28 5.41 21.92
CA ALA A 506 12.04 6.02 20.84
C ALA A 506 13.51 5.68 21.10
N ALA A 507 14.22 5.25 20.05
CA ALA A 507 15.66 5.20 20.09
C ALA A 507 16.12 6.54 20.69
N ARG A 508 16.76 6.52 21.86
CA ARG A 508 17.40 7.69 22.50
C ARG A 508 18.39 8.44 21.58
N LYS A 509 18.57 7.96 20.34
CA LYS A 509 19.36 8.54 19.25
C LYS A 509 18.57 9.39 18.25
N LEU A 510 17.23 9.36 18.25
CA LEU A 510 16.43 10.32 17.48
C LEU A 510 16.35 11.62 18.29
N LYS A 511 17.42 12.41 18.27
CA LYS A 511 17.36 13.81 18.66
C LYS A 511 16.26 14.47 17.81
N SER A 512 15.25 14.99 18.48
CA SER A 512 14.19 15.89 18.00
C SER A 512 13.39 15.45 16.77
N CYS A 513 12.09 15.16 16.94
CA CYS A 513 11.14 15.64 15.93
C CYS A 513 11.31 17.16 15.84
N MET A 514 11.47 17.72 14.64
CA MET A 514 11.48 19.18 14.43
C MET A 514 10.19 19.87 14.92
N CYS A 515 9.12 19.10 15.15
CA CYS A 515 7.85 19.53 15.70
C CYS A 515 7.82 19.66 17.23
N CYS A 516 8.80 19.08 17.94
CA CYS A 516 8.92 19.17 19.38
C CYS A 516 9.96 20.24 19.71
N VAL A 517 9.52 21.51 19.74
CA VAL A 517 10.26 22.57 20.42
C VAL A 517 10.58 22.04 21.84
N PRO A 518 11.83 22.04 22.30
CA PRO A 518 12.13 21.73 23.68
C PRO A 518 11.50 22.84 24.52
N GLY A 519 10.36 22.52 25.13
CA GLY A 519 9.86 23.32 26.24
C GLY A 519 10.91 23.23 27.34
N GLU A 520 11.46 24.38 27.70
CA GLU A 520 12.28 24.58 28.88
C GLU A 520 11.56 23.97 30.09
N GLY A 521 12.27 23.09 30.77
CA GLY A 521 11.79 22.28 31.89
C GLY A 521 12.92 21.39 32.38
N ASP A 522 14.07 22.03 32.64
CA ASP A 522 14.97 21.55 33.69
C ASP A 522 14.21 21.64 35.02
N GLU A 523 14.19 20.55 35.77
CA GLU A 523 14.15 20.47 37.24
C GLU A 523 14.24 18.96 37.57
N GLU A 524 15.47 18.47 37.78
CA GLU A 524 16.02 18.15 39.11
C GLU A 524 15.76 16.67 39.49
N ASP A 525 16.66 15.78 39.06
CA ASP A 525 16.84 14.49 39.75
C ASP A 525 17.71 14.77 40.98
N GLU A 526 17.07 15.01 42.12
CA GLU A 526 17.73 15.05 43.43
C GLU A 526 18.31 13.66 43.76
N GLU A 527 19.60 13.69 44.07
CA GLU A 527 20.35 12.64 44.75
C GLU A 527 19.76 12.44 46.15
N GLU A 528 19.38 11.21 46.51
CA GLU A 528 19.45 10.78 47.91
C GLU A 528 20.33 9.55 48.05
N GLU A 529 21.45 9.78 48.73
CA GLU A 529 22.37 8.82 49.30
C GLU A 529 21.63 7.89 50.28
N ASP A 530 22.03 6.62 50.32
CA ASP A 530 22.34 6.03 51.62
C ASP A 530 23.41 4.94 51.51
N ARG A 531 24.26 4.96 52.53
CA ARG A 531 25.57 4.29 52.75
C ARG A 531 25.41 2.75 52.75
N GLU A 532 26.41 1.91 52.48
CA GLU A 532 27.67 1.79 53.23
C GLU A 532 28.55 0.64 52.65
N GLY A 533 29.88 0.85 52.59
CA GLY A 533 30.88 -0.22 52.83
C GLY A 533 31.43 -1.08 51.69
N GLY A 534 32.71 -0.88 51.33
CA GLY A 534 33.63 -2.03 51.06
C GLY A 534 34.49 -2.05 49.79
N SER A 535 35.61 -1.31 49.81
CA SER A 535 36.95 -1.64 49.25
C SER A 535 37.14 -2.26 47.85
N LYS A 536 37.89 -1.52 46.99
CA LYS A 536 38.63 -2.04 45.80
C LYS A 536 39.84 -2.91 46.23
N PRO A 537 40.42 -3.72 45.32
CA PRO A 537 41.56 -3.20 44.56
C PRO A 537 41.55 -3.53 43.05
N LYS A 538 42.42 -2.78 42.35
CA LYS A 538 42.69 -2.77 40.90
C LYS A 538 43.42 -4.05 40.44
N GLU A 539 43.18 -4.48 39.20
CA GLU A 539 44.23 -5.07 38.38
C GLU A 539 44.02 -4.81 36.87
N LYS A 540 45.15 -4.68 36.16
CA LYS A 540 45.28 -4.24 34.75
C LYS A 540 45.25 -5.45 33.80
N ILE A 541 44.55 -5.25 32.67
CA ILE A 541 44.86 -5.65 31.28
C ILE A 541 45.56 -7.02 31.06
N ASP A 542 44.88 -7.95 30.37
CA ASP A 542 45.46 -8.52 29.14
C ASP A 542 44.39 -8.97 28.11
N MET A 543 44.75 -8.82 26.84
CA MET A 543 44.00 -9.19 25.66
C MET A 543 44.11 -10.70 25.39
N SER A 544 42.99 -11.39 25.14
CA SER A 544 42.81 -12.35 24.03
C SER A 544 41.56 -13.23 24.20
N LEU A 545 40.97 -13.55 23.06
CA LEU A 545 39.94 -14.58 22.75
C LEU A 545 38.44 -14.15 22.69
N PRO A 546 37.74 -14.54 21.60
CA PRO A 546 36.35 -14.23 21.35
C PRO A 546 35.42 -15.29 21.95
N GLY A 547 34.33 -14.84 22.56
CA GLY A 547 33.28 -15.71 23.08
C GLY A 547 33.21 -15.70 24.59
N ALA A 548 32.49 -14.72 25.14
CA ALA A 548 31.90 -14.81 26.47
C ALA A 548 30.62 -13.96 26.46
N PHE A 549 29.48 -14.64 26.58
CA PHE A 549 28.21 -14.04 26.90
C PHE A 549 28.32 -13.38 28.28
N ALA A 550 28.21 -12.06 28.33
CA ALA A 550 28.02 -11.33 29.58
C ALA A 550 26.57 -10.85 29.64
N THR A 551 25.77 -11.60 30.39
CA THR A 551 24.47 -11.23 30.95
C THR A 551 24.63 -10.01 31.85
N GLY A 552 24.51 -8.82 31.28
CA GLY A 552 24.27 -7.59 32.02
C GLY A 552 22.77 -7.47 32.32
N ALA A 553 22.34 -8.10 33.41
CA ALA A 553 20.97 -8.06 33.91
C ALA A 553 20.63 -6.68 34.51
N GLY A 554 20.36 -5.69 33.65
CA GLY A 554 19.45 -4.61 33.98
C GLY A 554 18.05 -5.04 33.54
N ARG A 555 17.19 -5.50 34.46
CA ARG A 555 15.80 -5.87 34.18
C ARG A 555 15.00 -4.64 33.74
N SER A 556 15.09 -4.28 32.47
CA SER A 556 14.04 -3.53 31.78
C SER A 556 12.82 -4.45 31.69
N LYS A 557 11.70 -4.08 32.32
CA LYS A 557 10.39 -4.76 32.20
C LYS A 557 9.77 -4.65 30.79
N TYR A 558 10.58 -4.42 29.76
CA TYR A 558 10.13 -4.09 28.41
C TYR A 558 10.92 -4.91 27.40
N VAL A 559 10.20 -5.56 26.48
CA VAL A 559 10.76 -6.38 25.41
C VAL A 559 11.24 -5.47 24.28
N ASP A 560 12.55 -5.46 24.07
CA ASP A 560 13.23 -4.83 22.95
C ASP A 560 13.34 -5.88 21.82
N GLY A 561 12.92 -5.54 20.60
CA GLY A 561 12.99 -6.38 19.40
C GLY A 561 14.40 -6.79 18.93
N LYS A 562 15.44 -6.57 19.74
CA LYS A 562 16.85 -6.94 19.49
C LYS A 562 17.26 -8.33 19.98
N ALA A 563 16.36 -9.14 20.55
CA ALA A 563 16.73 -10.48 21.01
C ALA A 563 17.00 -11.43 19.82
N GLY A 564 18.27 -11.71 19.54
CA GLY A 564 18.66 -12.75 18.59
C GLY A 564 18.44 -14.14 19.19
N PHE A 565 17.68 -15.01 18.52
CA PHE A 565 17.44 -16.39 18.97
C PHE A 565 18.12 -17.41 18.06
N ALA A 566 19.08 -18.15 18.63
CA ALA A 566 19.70 -19.34 18.03
C ALA A 566 18.71 -20.51 17.90
N PHE A 567 19.05 -21.48 17.05
CA PHE A 567 18.25 -22.65 16.67
C PHE A 567 18.88 -23.93 17.25
N ASP A 568 18.04 -24.89 17.67
CA ASP A 568 18.43 -26.26 18.00
C ASP A 568 17.62 -27.23 17.10
N PRO A 569 18.26 -27.89 16.12
CA PRO A 569 17.60 -28.77 15.16
C PRO A 569 17.03 -30.06 15.74
N THR A 570 17.41 -30.49 16.95
CA THR A 570 17.10 -31.85 17.45
C THR A 570 15.71 -31.98 18.09
N LYS A 571 14.83 -30.99 17.94
CA LYS A 571 13.48 -30.98 18.57
C LYS A 571 12.32 -31.24 17.60
N PHE A 572 12.61 -31.61 16.36
CA PHE A 572 11.59 -31.85 15.32
C PHE A 572 11.73 -33.23 14.65
N GLU A 573 12.01 -34.26 15.44
CA GLU A 573 11.70 -35.66 15.07
C GLU A 573 10.36 -36.08 15.67
#